data_AF-A0A1V4YCK4-F1
#
_entry.id   AF-A0A1V4YCK4-F1
#
_cell.length_a   1.000
_cell.length_b   1.000
_cell.length_c   1.000
_cell.angle_alpha   90.00
_cell.angle_beta   90.00
_cell.angle_gamma   90.00
#
_symmetry.space_group_name_H-M   'P 1'
#
loop_
_entity.id
_entity.type
_entity.pdbx_description
1 polymer ?
#
loop_
_entity_poly.entity_id
_entity_poly.type
_entity_poly.pdbx_seq_one_letter_code
_entity_poly.pdbx_strand_id
1 'polypeptide(L)'
;MDVWCNKGVALFSLGKYDEAIFCYNKVLEIDPSNENALFNKGIALGHIGKHEEAIACYSKLHKELELDCKFAVIWYKKGIAYKSLGQLEEATKCFLRVLEIDPEHGGAIDSLKRVTSKLKKQFIEE
;
A
#
# COMPACT_ATOMS: atom_id res chain seq x y z
N MET A 1 -17.53 -15.08 -5.42
CA MET A 1 -16.11 -14.81 -5.74
C MET A 1 -16.10 -14.14 -7.09
N ASP A 2 -15.65 -12.88 -7.17
CA ASP A 2 -15.75 -12.07 -8.39
C ASP A 2 -14.76 -12.56 -9.45
N VAL A 3 -15.26 -12.94 -10.62
CA VAL A 3 -14.48 -13.46 -11.75
C VAL A 3 -13.43 -12.44 -12.19
N TRP A 4 -13.74 -11.14 -12.10
CA TRP A 4 -12.79 -10.07 -12.42
C TRP A 4 -11.66 -9.97 -11.41
N CYS A 5 -11.94 -10.19 -10.12
CA CYS A 5 -10.91 -10.18 -9.09
C CYS A 5 -9.92 -11.33 -9.29
N ASN A 6 -10.42 -12.54 -9.54
CA ASN A 6 -9.56 -13.71 -9.80
C ASN A 6 -8.72 -13.53 -11.07
N LYS A 7 -9.33 -13.01 -12.15
CA LYS A 7 -8.62 -12.68 -13.39
C LYS A 7 -7.55 -11.62 -13.16
N GLY A 8 -7.85 -10.59 -12.38
CA GLY A 8 -6.90 -9.55 -11.99
C GLY A 8 -5.69 -10.12 -11.24
N VAL A 9 -5.93 -11.01 -10.27
CA VAL A 9 -4.84 -11.69 -9.51
C VAL A 9 -3.97 -12.56 -10.41
N ALA A 10 -4.58 -13.28 -11.36
CA ALA A 10 -3.84 -14.07 -12.33
C ALA A 10 -2.97 -13.17 -13.23
N LEU A 11 -3.52 -12.07 -13.74
CA LEU A 11 -2.78 -11.10 -14.55
C LEU A 11 -1.64 -10.43 -13.76
N PHE A 12 -1.89 -10.08 -12.51
CA PHE A 12 -0.88 -9.53 -11.61
C PHE A 12 0.29 -10.52 -11.44
N SER A 13 -0.01 -11.80 -11.23
CA SER A 13 0.99 -12.86 -11.10
C SER A 13 1.80 -13.07 -12.39
N LEU A 14 1.23 -12.72 -13.55
CA LEU A 14 1.90 -12.72 -14.85
C LEU A 14 2.68 -11.43 -15.14
N GLY A 15 2.75 -10.48 -14.20
CA GLY A 15 3.40 -9.18 -14.39
C GLY A 15 2.61 -8.19 -15.27
N LYS A 16 1.37 -8.54 -15.63
CA LYS A 16 0.46 -7.72 -16.45
C LYS A 16 -0.31 -6.75 -15.57
N TYR A 17 0.40 -5.78 -15.01
CA TYR A 17 -0.12 -4.91 -13.96
C TYR A 17 -1.23 -3.97 -14.46
N ASP A 18 -1.11 -3.42 -15.67
CA ASP A 18 -2.14 -2.54 -16.24
C ASP A 18 -3.46 -3.28 -16.50
N GLU A 19 -3.40 -4.49 -17.07
CA GLU A 19 -4.60 -5.31 -17.28
C GLU A 19 -5.19 -5.82 -15.96
N ALA A 20 -4.36 -6.07 -14.95
CA ALA A 20 -4.83 -6.39 -13.60
C ALA A 20 -5.61 -5.21 -13.00
N ILE A 21 -5.07 -3.98 -13.12
CA ILE A 21 -5.75 -2.76 -12.67
C ILE A 21 -7.09 -2.57 -13.38
N PHE A 22 -7.15 -2.83 -14.70
CA PHE A 22 -8.41 -2.79 -15.44
C PHE A 22 -9.44 -3.77 -14.86
N CYS A 23 -9.03 -5.00 -14.56
CA CYS A 23 -9.92 -5.99 -13.95
C CYS A 23 -10.40 -5.54 -12.56
N TYR A 24 -9.51 -5.00 -11.72
CA TYR A 24 -9.91 -4.46 -10.41
C TYR A 24 -10.83 -3.25 -10.54
N ASN A 25 -10.65 -2.39 -11.54
CA ASN A 25 -11.59 -1.30 -11.80
C ASN A 25 -12.99 -1.81 -12.13
N LYS A 26 -13.12 -2.92 -12.87
CA LYS A 26 -14.43 -3.54 -13.12
C LYS A 26 -15.12 -4.03 -11.86
N VAL A 27 -14.36 -4.57 -10.91
CA VAL A 27 -14.92 -4.92 -9.59
C VAL A 27 -15.38 -3.65 -8.87
N LEU A 28 -14.55 -2.59 -8.88
CA LEU A 28 -14.84 -1.33 -8.18
C LEU A 28 -15.95 -0.49 -8.82
N GLU A 29 -16.26 -0.70 -10.09
CA GLU A 29 -17.44 -0.12 -10.76
C GLU A 29 -18.74 -0.70 -10.18
N ILE A 30 -18.72 -1.97 -9.75
CA ILE A 30 -19.89 -2.69 -9.21
C ILE A 30 -19.95 -2.51 -7.68
N ASP A 31 -18.82 -2.70 -7.01
CA ASP A 31 -18.64 -2.56 -5.57
C ASP A 31 -17.46 -1.63 -5.28
N PRO A 32 -17.70 -0.31 -5.16
CA PRO A 32 -16.65 0.68 -4.92
C PRO A 32 -15.89 0.48 -3.60
N SER A 33 -16.48 -0.23 -2.65
CA SER A 33 -15.93 -0.58 -1.34
C SER A 33 -15.19 -1.91 -1.32
N ASN A 34 -15.06 -2.60 -2.46
CA ASN A 34 -14.47 -3.94 -2.49
C ASN A 34 -13.00 -3.93 -2.02
N GLU A 35 -12.77 -4.44 -0.82
CA GLU A 35 -11.47 -4.39 -0.15
C GLU A 35 -10.37 -5.09 -0.96
N ASN A 36 -10.66 -6.28 -1.47
CA ASN A 36 -9.70 -7.08 -2.22
C ASN A 36 -9.29 -6.40 -3.53
N ALA A 37 -10.26 -5.79 -4.24
CA ALA A 37 -9.97 -5.07 -5.46
C ALA A 37 -9.18 -3.78 -5.18
N LEU A 38 -9.55 -2.99 -4.17
CA LEU A 38 -8.79 -1.79 -3.77
C LEU A 38 -7.35 -2.15 -3.36
N PHE A 39 -7.17 -3.23 -2.59
CA PHE A 39 -5.88 -3.62 -2.06
C PHE A 39 -4.94 -4.09 -3.17
N ASN A 40 -5.43 -4.99 -4.01
CA ASN A 40 -4.63 -5.53 -5.12
C ASN A 40 -4.38 -4.47 -6.20
N LYS A 41 -5.33 -3.57 -6.45
CA LYS A 41 -5.13 -2.41 -7.33
C LYS A 41 -4.02 -1.50 -6.80
N GLY A 42 -4.01 -1.20 -5.49
CA GLY A 42 -2.96 -0.40 -4.87
C GLY A 42 -1.57 -1.04 -5.04
N ILE A 43 -1.48 -2.37 -4.87
CA ILE A 43 -0.21 -3.10 -5.09
C ILE A 43 0.22 -3.01 -6.57
N ALA A 44 -0.69 -3.29 -7.51
CA ALA A 44 -0.41 -3.20 -8.95
C ALA A 44 0.06 -1.81 -9.37
N LEU A 45 -0.59 -0.75 -8.88
CA LEU A 45 -0.19 0.64 -9.11
C LEU A 45 1.22 0.93 -8.57
N GLY A 46 1.54 0.39 -7.39
CA GLY A 46 2.88 0.49 -6.82
C GLY A 46 3.96 -0.17 -7.68
N HIS A 47 3.65 -1.29 -8.34
CA HIS A 47 4.59 -1.98 -9.24
C HIS A 47 4.88 -1.21 -10.53
N ILE A 48 3.92 -0.42 -11.03
CA ILE A 48 4.11 0.42 -12.22
C ILE A 48 4.54 1.86 -11.87
N GLY A 49 4.94 2.11 -10.62
CA GLY A 49 5.46 3.42 -10.17
C GLY A 49 4.39 4.47 -9.85
N LYS A 50 3.10 4.14 -9.96
CA LYS A 50 1.98 5.04 -9.65
C LYS A 50 1.68 5.07 -8.15
N HIS A 51 2.66 5.49 -7.37
CA HIS A 51 2.62 5.44 -5.90
C HIS A 51 1.52 6.33 -5.29
N GLU A 52 1.23 7.49 -5.87
CA GLU A 52 0.15 8.39 -5.42
C GLU A 52 -1.23 7.73 -5.56
N GLU A 53 -1.51 7.12 -6.72
CA GLU A 53 -2.76 6.40 -6.95
C GLU A 53 -2.88 5.17 -6.02
N ALA A 54 -1.76 4.50 -5.73
CA ALA A 54 -1.72 3.41 -4.76
C ALA A 54 -2.09 3.88 -3.34
N ILE A 55 -1.55 5.01 -2.91
CA ILE A 55 -1.87 5.65 -1.62
C ILE A 55 -3.36 6.01 -1.54
N ALA A 56 -3.94 6.51 -2.63
CA ALA A 56 -5.37 6.81 -2.70
C ALA A 56 -6.23 5.53 -2.51
N CYS A 57 -5.82 4.42 -3.12
CA CYS A 57 -6.51 3.12 -2.94
C CYS A 57 -6.45 2.66 -1.48
N TYR A 58 -5.28 2.71 -0.85
CA TYR A 58 -5.11 2.34 0.57
C TYR A 58 -5.86 3.28 1.53
N SER A 59 -5.97 4.57 1.18
CA SER A 59 -6.70 5.54 2.00
C SER A 59 -8.21 5.34 1.92
N LYS A 60 -8.74 4.89 0.77
CA LYS A 60 -10.14 4.47 0.65
C LYS A 60 -10.43 3.23 1.49
N LEU A 61 -9.57 2.22 1.43
CA LEU A 61 -9.65 1.02 2.27
C LEU A 61 -9.71 1.37 3.76
N HIS A 62 -8.81 2.25 4.23
CA HIS A 62 -8.80 2.67 5.63
C HIS A 62 -10.12 3.27 6.10
N LYS A 63 -10.78 4.07 5.25
CA LYS A 63 -12.01 4.77 5.63
C LYS A 63 -13.17 3.81 5.94
N GLU A 64 -13.19 2.64 5.31
CA GLU A 64 -14.30 1.68 5.42
C GLU A 64 -14.03 0.60 6.49
N LEU A 65 -12.78 0.32 6.86
CA LEU A 65 -12.44 -0.68 7.87
C LEU A 65 -12.24 -0.04 9.26
N GLU A 66 -13.28 -0.08 10.09
CA GLU A 66 -13.13 0.11 11.54
C GLU A 66 -12.66 -1.21 12.19
N LEU A 67 -11.43 -1.21 12.72
CA LEU A 67 -10.89 -2.21 13.66
C LEU A 67 -10.68 -3.67 13.17
N ASP A 68 -9.69 -3.91 12.30
CA ASP A 68 -9.16 -5.27 12.12
C ASP A 68 -7.63 -5.31 11.89
N CYS A 69 -7.02 -6.43 12.27
CA CYS A 69 -5.59 -6.75 12.17
C CYS A 69 -5.01 -6.62 10.74
N LYS A 70 -5.86 -6.65 9.71
CA LYS A 70 -5.49 -6.41 8.30
C LYS A 70 -4.98 -4.98 8.05
N PHE A 71 -5.25 -4.06 8.97
CA PHE A 71 -4.87 -2.66 8.84
C PHE A 71 -3.37 -2.40 8.93
N ALA A 72 -2.63 -3.22 9.69
CA ALA A 72 -1.16 -3.17 9.77
C ALA A 72 -0.52 -3.34 8.38
N VAL A 73 -1.03 -4.29 7.58
CA VAL A 73 -0.54 -4.53 6.20
C VAL A 73 -0.84 -3.33 5.29
N ILE A 74 -2.01 -2.72 5.42
CA ILE A 74 -2.40 -1.55 4.62
C ILE A 74 -1.48 -0.36 4.93
N TRP A 75 -1.25 -0.04 6.20
CA TRP A 75 -0.30 1.00 6.61
C TRP A 75 1.12 0.70 6.14
N TYR A 76 1.55 -0.55 6.22
CA TYR A 76 2.87 -0.95 5.76
C TYR A 76 3.03 -0.70 4.26
N LYS A 77 2.06 -1.10 3.44
CA LYS A 77 2.06 -0.85 1.99
C LYS A 77 1.98 0.64 1.66
N LYS A 78 1.17 1.41 2.38
CA LYS A 78 1.09 2.87 2.25
C LYS A 78 2.43 3.55 2.59
N GLY A 79 3.09 3.12 3.67
CA GLY A 79 4.41 3.60 4.07
C GLY A 79 5.50 3.29 3.04
N ILE A 80 5.46 2.11 2.41
CA ILE A 80 6.34 1.78 1.29
C ILE A 80 6.10 2.73 0.11
N ALA A 81 4.84 3.00 -0.25
CA ALA A 81 4.52 3.92 -1.34
C ALA A 81 5.02 5.34 -1.08
N TYR A 82 4.82 5.88 0.15
CA TYR A 82 5.36 7.18 0.54
C TYR A 82 6.89 7.22 0.52
N LYS A 83 7.54 6.15 0.98
CA LYS A 83 9.00 6.03 0.92
C LYS A 83 9.51 6.06 -0.51
N SER A 84 8.81 5.42 -1.46
CA SER A 84 9.16 5.47 -2.88
C SER A 84 8.96 6.86 -3.50
N LEU A 85 8.01 7.66 -2.99
CA LEU A 85 7.83 9.07 -3.37
C LEU A 85 8.83 10.02 -2.71
N GLY A 86 9.72 9.53 -1.83
CA GLY A 86 10.64 10.37 -1.06
C GLY A 86 9.99 11.11 0.12
N GLN A 87 8.70 10.89 0.37
CA GLN A 87 7.97 11.45 1.52
C GLN A 87 8.28 10.64 2.78
N LEU A 88 9.52 10.78 3.27
CA LEU A 88 10.08 9.99 4.37
C LEU A 88 9.35 10.22 5.70
N GLU A 89 8.86 11.43 5.95
CA GLU A 89 8.11 11.78 7.16
C GLU A 89 6.77 11.03 7.23
N GLU A 90 5.98 11.08 6.14
CA GLU A 90 4.72 10.35 6.04
C GLU A 90 4.92 8.84 6.06
N ALA A 91 5.99 8.34 5.42
CA ALA A 91 6.38 6.94 5.49
C ALA A 91 6.67 6.51 6.94
N THR A 92 7.38 7.35 7.71
CA THR A 92 7.68 7.11 9.13
C THR A 92 6.40 7.01 9.95
N LYS A 93 5.46 7.95 9.79
CA LYS A 93 4.15 7.91 10.47
C LYS A 93 3.40 6.62 10.17
N CYS A 94 3.39 6.20 8.90
CA CYS A 94 2.75 4.95 8.49
C CYS A 94 3.39 3.74 9.19
N PHE A 95 4.72 3.62 9.19
CA PHE A 95 5.41 2.50 9.82
C PHE A 95 5.25 2.48 11.35
N LEU A 96 5.25 3.63 12.01
CA LEU A 96 4.96 3.71 13.45
C LEU A 96 3.56 3.18 13.75
N ARG A 97 2.56 3.53 12.92
CA ARG A 97 1.20 3.02 13.09
C ARG A 97 1.10 1.50 12.88
N VAL A 98 1.93 0.92 12.01
CA VAL A 98 2.06 -0.55 11.91
C VAL A 98 2.54 -1.13 13.24
N LEU A 99 3.58 -0.54 13.84
CA LEU A 99 4.17 -1.02 15.09
C LEU A 99 3.28 -0.83 16.32
N GLU A 100 2.35 0.13 16.29
CA GLU A 100 1.32 0.27 17.31
C GLU A 100 0.32 -0.90 17.29
N ILE A 101 0.07 -1.48 16.10
CA ILE A 101 -0.86 -2.60 15.92
C ILE A 101 -0.13 -3.94 16.09
N ASP A 102 1.05 -4.06 15.48
CA ASP A 102 1.92 -5.23 15.51
C ASP A 102 3.38 -4.78 15.80
N PRO A 103 3.77 -4.74 17.09
CA PRO A 103 5.10 -4.31 17.50
C PRO A 103 6.24 -5.18 16.96
N GLU A 104 5.96 -6.44 16.60
CA GLU A 104 6.95 -7.41 16.12
C GLU A 104 7.01 -7.47 14.59
N HIS A 105 6.31 -6.57 13.88
CA HIS A 105 6.31 -6.52 12.42
C HIS A 105 7.69 -6.16 11.85
N GLY A 106 8.54 -7.17 11.62
CA GLY A 106 9.94 -7.02 11.22
C GLY A 106 10.14 -6.14 9.98
N GLY A 107 9.26 -6.24 8.98
CA GLY A 107 9.34 -5.42 7.77
C GLY A 107 9.15 -3.91 8.04
N ALA A 108 8.34 -3.56 9.04
CA ALA A 108 8.08 -2.17 9.42
C ALA A 108 9.24 -1.61 10.24
N ILE A 109 9.78 -2.41 11.17
CA ILE A 109 11.00 -2.06 11.94
C ILE A 109 12.17 -1.78 10.99
N ASP A 110 12.43 -2.67 10.03
CA ASP A 110 13.52 -2.51 9.07
C ASP A 110 13.32 -1.32 8.14
N SER A 111 12.08 -1.11 7.69
CA SER A 111 11.74 0.04 6.85
C SER A 111 11.91 1.35 7.61
N LEU A 112 11.49 1.41 8.88
CA LEU A 112 11.65 2.57 9.75
C LEU A 112 13.12 2.90 10.02
N LYS A 113 13.95 1.88 10.31
CA LYS A 113 15.42 2.06 10.45
C LYS A 113 16.04 2.65 9.19
N ARG A 114 15.64 2.17 8.01
CA ARG A 114 16.14 2.69 6.72
C ARG A 114 15.71 4.13 6.47
N VAL A 115 14.43 4.45 6.75
CA VAL A 115 13.89 5.79 6.55
C VAL A 115 14.52 6.80 7.50
N THR A 116 14.62 6.48 8.80
CA THR A 116 15.26 7.34 9.80
C THR A 116 16.75 7.56 9.53
N SER A 117 17.46 6.53 9.03
CA SER A 117 18.86 6.70 8.60
C SER A 117 18.99 7.67 7.42
N LYS A 118 18.08 7.62 6.44
CA LYS A 118 18.07 8.56 5.31
C LYS A 118 17.74 9.99 5.77
N LEU A 119 16.72 10.16 6.60
CA LEU A 119 16.36 11.46 7.18
C LEU A 119 17.54 12.08 7.92
N LYS A 120 18.20 11.32 8.81
CA LYS A 120 19.37 11.82 9.54
C LYS A 120 20.50 12.30 8.63
N LYS A 121 20.76 11.63 7.50
CA LYS A 121 21.77 12.07 6.54
C LYS A 121 21.37 13.39 5.86
N GLN A 122 20.09 13.52 5.51
CA GLN A 122 19.57 14.74 4.86
C GLN A 122 19.75 15.98 5.74
N PHE A 123 19.59 15.86 7.06
CA PHE A 123 19.81 16.97 8.01
C PHE A 123 21.29 17.23 8.38
N ILE A 124 22.22 16.35 8.00
CA ILE A 124 23.66 16.55 8.26
C ILE A 124 24.33 17.22 7.04
N GLU A 125 23.69 17.17 5.87
CA GLU A 125 24.21 17.72 4.61
C GLU A 125 23.65 19.13 4.26
N GLU A 126 22.79 19.70 5.11
CA GLU A 126 22.30 21.09 5.05
C GLU A 126 23.01 21.98 6.09
#